data_AF-A0A1B1MG04-F1
#
_entry.id   AF-A0A1B1MG04-F1
#
_cell.length_a   1.000
_cell.length_b   1.000
_cell.length_c   1.000
_cell.angle_alpha   90.00
_cell.angle_beta   90.00
_cell.angle_gamma   90.00
#
_symmetry.space_group_name_H-M   'P 1'
#
loop_
_entity.id
_entity.type
_entity.pdbx_description
1 polymer ?
#
loop_
_entity_poly.entity_id
_entity_poly.type
_entity_poly.pdbx_seq_one_letter_code
_entity_poly.pdbx_strand_id
1 'polypeptide(L)'
;MTAQRFALEVKELRRGDEHEEVGKLQKYLTKYGYLTTTVTPGKLDDATSDALRMFQGIGGISATGELDPSTVDALEQPRCGVPDLPTVNAARRGQSADFVLRGCNYPKLTFTYRFTNGTDDIAGTDERAAVRRAFATWASVLRGVSFRQVSTANSDFVIGWHTGDHRDGSAFDGIGNTLAHAFYPPPCGGANAGSLHYDDAETWSLTGTAQTFDAETVTLHEIGHLLGLDHSAVTGAVMFRSYGGVRRSLTQDDIDGIRRLYPALERRGDSAEQAGFVGEISAARHNDNHALTAVRTQAGTLKLIGWRLNADGSVSRTGDSAEQAGAATSIALARSTTGDRFVTACRTGAGDLKLISWSVSNDGTSIQRRGESGNQAGAATLIRVVPASPLLWTTACRNGSGNLSVIVWSLRPDGSFARLADSGNQAGEVRDVDMAVVDTRLVLTAVRDGSDNLKLILWRVTDQSVQRLGDSGNQAGNSRLVKVFMDPSGVAVTAVKTASDTLKLITWRVQPSGMIQRLGDSGELAGNTNGHDVGAAPDGRLATSVITEAGTLKVILWQVAGDGVVTRWGDSDDLAGAATLPALVKPQGQNVLTAVRTASSTLRLITWGT
;
A
#
# COMPACT_ATOMS: atom_id res chain seq x y z
N MET A 1 -32.29 25.91 -30.91
CA MET A 1 -33.14 26.09 -29.71
C MET A 1 -32.18 26.35 -28.57
N THR A 2 -32.24 27.54 -27.99
CA THR A 2 -31.39 27.93 -26.86
C THR A 2 -31.79 27.07 -25.67
N ALA A 3 -30.96 26.06 -25.32
CA ALA A 3 -31.14 25.33 -24.08
C ALA A 3 -30.92 26.32 -22.94
N GLN A 4 -31.96 26.53 -22.13
CA GLN A 4 -31.91 27.45 -20.99
C GLN A 4 -31.19 26.76 -19.84
N ARG A 5 -30.20 27.46 -19.27
CA ARG A 5 -29.61 27.19 -17.97
C ARG A 5 -30.70 26.84 -16.96
N PHE A 6 -30.47 25.84 -16.10
CA PHE A 6 -31.37 25.55 -15.00
C PHE A 6 -31.61 26.82 -14.20
N ALA A 7 -32.87 27.24 -14.13
CA ALA A 7 -33.30 28.44 -13.43
C ALA A 7 -34.65 28.18 -12.77
N LEU A 8 -34.80 28.68 -11.55
CA LEU A 8 -36.07 28.65 -10.83
C LEU A 8 -36.70 30.04 -10.90
N GLU A 9 -37.95 30.09 -11.34
CA GLU A 9 -38.69 31.37 -11.44
C GLU A 9 -39.18 31.85 -10.06
N VAL A 10 -39.19 30.96 -9.07
CA VAL A 10 -39.58 31.24 -7.69
C VAL A 10 -38.35 31.31 -6.79
N LYS A 11 -38.33 32.32 -5.91
CA LYS A 11 -37.22 32.58 -4.99
C LYS A 11 -37.42 32.08 -3.57
N GLU A 12 -38.67 31.80 -3.19
CA GLU A 12 -39.02 31.36 -1.84
C GLU A 12 -40.12 30.29 -1.89
N LEU A 13 -39.88 29.14 -1.28
CA LEU A 13 -40.87 28.07 -1.07
C LEU A 13 -40.64 27.43 0.30
N ARG A 14 -41.71 27.25 1.05
CA ARG A 14 -41.70 26.68 2.39
C ARG A 14 -42.21 25.25 2.39
N ARG A 15 -41.94 24.54 3.48
CA ARG A 15 -42.47 23.19 3.70
C ARG A 15 -43.99 23.19 3.64
N GLY A 16 -44.53 22.30 2.81
CA GLY A 16 -45.96 22.14 2.55
C GLY A 16 -46.47 22.87 1.30
N ASP A 17 -45.68 23.78 0.72
CA ASP A 17 -46.08 24.51 -0.49
C ASP A 17 -46.16 23.59 -1.71
N GLU A 18 -47.11 23.88 -2.60
CA GLU A 18 -47.32 23.18 -3.87
C GLU A 18 -47.06 24.16 -5.02
N HIS A 19 -46.09 23.85 -5.88
CA HIS A 19 -45.69 24.69 -7.00
C HIS A 19 -45.01 23.85 -8.09
N GLU A 20 -45.16 24.23 -9.37
CA GLU A 20 -44.56 23.49 -10.49
C GLU A 20 -43.03 23.42 -10.43
N GLU A 21 -42.39 24.51 -9.98
CA GLU A 21 -40.95 24.60 -9.75
C GLU A 21 -40.43 23.60 -8.70
N VAL A 22 -41.27 23.14 -7.76
CA VAL A 22 -40.86 22.07 -6.83
C VAL A 22 -40.59 20.78 -7.60
N GLY A 23 -41.33 20.51 -8.68
CA GLY A 23 -41.06 19.37 -9.54
C GLY A 23 -39.68 19.44 -10.21
N LYS A 24 -39.22 20.65 -10.59
CA LYS A 24 -37.85 20.85 -11.11
C LYS A 24 -36.81 20.64 -10.02
N LEU A 25 -37.06 21.18 -8.82
CA LEU A 25 -36.20 20.99 -7.65
C LEU A 25 -36.05 19.52 -7.28
N GLN A 26 -37.16 18.76 -7.20
CA GLN A 26 -37.16 17.34 -6.87
C GLN A 26 -36.34 16.52 -7.87
N LYS A 27 -36.42 16.84 -9.18
CA LYS A 27 -35.58 16.22 -10.21
C LYS A 27 -34.10 16.54 -10.01
N TYR A 28 -33.76 17.79 -9.68
CA TYR A 28 -32.38 18.19 -9.37
C TYR A 28 -31.84 17.42 -8.15
N LEU A 29 -32.60 17.40 -7.05
CA LEU A 29 -32.21 16.70 -5.82
C LEU A 29 -32.07 15.19 -6.04
N THR A 30 -32.89 14.61 -6.92
CA THR A 30 -32.77 13.20 -7.32
C THR A 30 -31.50 12.96 -8.14
N LYS A 31 -31.22 13.81 -9.14
CA LYS A 31 -30.02 13.73 -10.01
C LYS A 31 -28.74 13.69 -9.18
N TYR A 32 -28.63 14.55 -8.16
CA TYR A 32 -27.44 14.65 -7.31
C TYR A 32 -27.48 13.78 -6.04
N GLY A 33 -28.47 12.89 -5.92
CA GLY A 33 -28.51 11.84 -4.90
C GLY A 33 -29.07 12.25 -3.53
N TYR A 34 -29.61 13.46 -3.39
CA TYR A 34 -30.24 13.94 -2.16
C TYR A 34 -31.62 13.35 -1.91
N LEU A 35 -32.34 13.01 -2.98
CA LEU A 35 -33.67 12.47 -2.91
C LEU A 35 -33.70 11.03 -3.43
N THR A 36 -33.93 10.08 -2.53
CA THR A 36 -33.91 8.62 -2.83
C THR A 36 -35.24 7.93 -2.52
N THR A 37 -36.20 8.67 -1.95
CA THR A 37 -37.52 8.18 -1.56
C THR A 37 -38.60 8.74 -2.47
N THR A 38 -39.76 8.08 -2.48
CA THR A 38 -40.93 8.59 -3.20
C THR A 38 -41.42 9.89 -2.57
N VAL A 39 -41.58 10.92 -3.41
CA VAL A 39 -42.13 12.22 -3.03
C VAL A 39 -43.47 12.49 -3.68
N THR A 40 -44.20 13.46 -3.14
CA THR A 40 -45.39 14.03 -3.80
C THR A 40 -44.92 15.02 -4.88
N PRO A 41 -45.15 14.75 -6.19
CA PRO A 41 -44.68 15.62 -7.25
C PRO A 41 -45.21 17.05 -7.12
N GLY A 42 -44.32 18.04 -7.20
CA GLY A 42 -44.71 19.45 -7.14
C GLY A 42 -45.01 19.96 -5.72
N LYS A 43 -44.78 19.16 -4.68
CA LYS A 43 -44.97 19.56 -3.28
C LYS A 43 -43.66 19.53 -2.50
N LEU A 44 -43.35 20.59 -1.76
CA LEU A 44 -42.20 20.62 -0.85
C LEU A 44 -42.57 19.86 0.43
N ASP A 45 -42.66 18.54 0.30
CA ASP A 45 -42.94 17.62 1.40
C ASP A 45 -41.72 17.41 2.31
N ASP A 46 -41.89 16.60 3.36
CA ASP A 46 -40.88 16.35 4.37
C ASP A 46 -39.58 15.78 3.77
N ALA A 47 -39.72 14.83 2.84
CA ALA A 47 -38.59 14.23 2.15
C ALA A 47 -37.85 15.25 1.27
N THR A 48 -38.59 16.10 0.55
CA THR A 48 -38.00 17.18 -0.26
C THR A 48 -37.29 18.21 0.62
N SER A 49 -37.88 18.56 1.78
CA SER A 49 -37.29 19.48 2.77
C SER A 49 -36.01 18.92 3.38
N ASP A 50 -35.98 17.63 3.73
CA ASP A 50 -34.78 16.97 4.25
C ASP A 50 -33.67 16.87 3.20
N ALA A 51 -34.03 16.58 1.94
CA ALA A 51 -33.10 16.60 0.81
C ALA A 51 -32.49 17.99 0.57
N LEU A 52 -33.32 19.06 0.64
CA LEU A 52 -32.85 20.45 0.60
C LEU A 52 -31.89 20.76 1.74
N ARG A 53 -32.20 20.32 2.96
CA ARG A 53 -31.35 20.54 4.14
C ARG A 53 -29.97 19.90 3.95
N MET A 54 -29.91 18.71 3.36
CA MET A 54 -28.65 18.06 3.02
C MET A 54 -27.88 18.83 1.94
N PHE A 55 -28.53 19.25 0.86
CA PHE A 55 -27.92 20.05 -0.20
C PHE A 55 -27.33 21.37 0.34
N GLN A 56 -28.09 22.06 1.18
CA GLN A 56 -27.68 23.31 1.82
C GLN A 56 -26.48 23.09 2.75
N GLY A 57 -26.55 22.09 3.61
CA GLY A 57 -25.48 21.76 4.55
C GLY A 57 -24.17 21.42 3.84
N ILE A 58 -24.21 20.59 2.79
CA ILE A 58 -23.03 20.27 1.97
C ILE A 58 -22.57 21.50 1.16
N GLY A 59 -23.48 22.42 0.83
CA GLY A 59 -23.21 23.73 0.20
C GLY A 59 -22.51 24.76 1.06
N GLY A 60 -22.43 24.53 2.37
CA GLY A 60 -21.98 25.57 3.30
C GLY A 60 -22.96 26.75 3.37
N ILE A 61 -24.24 26.55 3.02
CA ILE A 61 -25.31 27.52 3.20
C ILE A 61 -26.26 27.08 4.33
N SER A 62 -27.14 27.97 4.77
CA SER A 62 -28.03 27.68 5.92
C SER A 62 -28.98 26.53 5.60
N ALA A 63 -28.93 25.47 6.42
CA ALA A 63 -29.67 24.23 6.22
C ALA A 63 -31.12 24.34 6.73
N THR A 64 -31.91 25.20 6.10
CA THR A 64 -33.32 25.48 6.46
C THR A 64 -34.26 24.33 6.05
N GLY A 65 -33.96 23.66 4.93
CA GLY A 65 -34.88 22.73 4.26
C GLY A 65 -35.99 23.44 3.48
N GLU A 66 -35.83 24.74 3.23
CA GLU A 66 -36.73 25.59 2.45
C GLU A 66 -35.99 26.15 1.24
N LEU A 67 -36.72 26.52 0.19
CA LEU A 67 -36.12 27.27 -0.92
C LEU A 67 -36.04 28.74 -0.49
N ASP A 68 -34.83 29.27 -0.43
CA ASP A 68 -34.55 30.68 -0.18
C ASP A 68 -33.61 31.24 -1.27
N PRO A 69 -33.42 32.57 -1.37
CA PRO A 69 -32.59 33.15 -2.42
C PRO A 69 -31.17 32.58 -2.48
N SER A 70 -30.57 32.26 -1.33
CA SER A 70 -29.23 31.65 -1.29
C SER A 70 -29.20 30.22 -1.82
N THR A 71 -30.29 29.49 -1.61
CA THR A 71 -30.49 28.13 -2.12
C THR A 71 -30.72 28.16 -3.63
N VAL A 72 -31.51 29.12 -4.14
CA VAL A 72 -31.68 29.31 -5.59
C VAL A 72 -30.35 29.62 -6.26
N ASP A 73 -29.60 30.59 -5.72
CA ASP A 73 -28.27 30.94 -6.25
C ASP A 73 -27.34 29.71 -6.28
N ALA A 74 -27.39 28.86 -5.26
CA ALA A 74 -26.59 27.64 -5.20
C ALA A 74 -27.07 26.53 -6.17
N LEU A 75 -28.38 26.42 -6.42
CA LEU A 75 -28.96 25.45 -7.36
C LEU A 75 -28.67 25.81 -8.82
N GLU A 76 -28.62 27.11 -9.13
CA GLU A 76 -28.36 27.64 -10.47
C GLU A 76 -26.87 27.77 -10.81
N GLN A 77 -25.97 27.51 -9.85
CA GLN A 77 -24.54 27.53 -10.09
C GLN A 77 -24.10 26.34 -10.97
N PRO A 78 -23.35 26.60 -12.07
CA PRO A 78 -22.74 25.55 -12.85
C PRO A 78 -21.84 24.67 -11.99
N ARG A 79 -21.84 23.35 -12.21
CA ARG A 79 -21.24 22.38 -11.29
C ARG A 79 -20.83 21.08 -11.97
N CYS A 80 -20.12 20.24 -11.21
CA CYS A 80 -19.87 18.85 -11.57
C CYS A 80 -21.19 18.05 -11.60
N GLY A 81 -21.28 17.11 -12.55
CA GLY A 81 -22.39 16.18 -12.75
C GLY A 81 -22.39 14.96 -11.83
N VAL A 82 -21.31 14.73 -11.08
CA VAL A 82 -21.21 13.62 -10.12
C VAL A 82 -22.17 13.85 -8.94
N PRO A 83 -22.95 12.84 -8.51
CA PRO A 83 -23.82 12.96 -7.34
C PRO A 83 -23.05 13.25 -6.04
N ASP A 84 -23.56 14.18 -5.24
CA ASP A 84 -22.97 14.58 -3.94
C ASP A 84 -23.13 13.50 -2.86
N LEU A 85 -24.16 12.66 -3.00
CA LEU A 85 -24.43 11.54 -2.10
C LEU A 85 -24.49 10.25 -2.92
N PRO A 86 -23.74 9.19 -2.54
CA PRO A 86 -23.79 7.94 -3.26
C PRO A 86 -25.17 7.28 -3.11
N THR A 87 -25.76 6.87 -4.23
CA THR A 87 -27.04 6.14 -4.29
C THR A 87 -26.91 4.66 -3.89
N VAL A 88 -25.67 4.17 -3.76
CA VAL A 88 -25.34 2.81 -3.32
C VAL A 88 -24.74 2.85 -1.92
N ASN A 89 -25.04 1.83 -1.10
CA ASN A 89 -24.44 1.57 0.22
C ASN A 89 -22.92 1.27 0.13
N ALA A 90 -22.14 2.16 -0.48
CA ALA A 90 -20.70 2.18 -0.36
C ALA A 90 -20.40 2.82 1.01
N ALA A 91 -19.87 2.02 1.92
CA ALA A 91 -19.58 2.44 3.27
C ALA A 91 -18.72 3.72 3.25
N ARG A 92 -19.27 4.83 3.77
CA ARG A 92 -18.49 6.02 4.18
C ARG A 92 -17.47 5.58 5.22
N ARG A 93 -16.28 5.14 4.79
CA ARG A 93 -15.18 4.82 5.71
C ARG A 93 -14.48 6.12 6.06
N GLY A 94 -14.90 6.71 7.17
CA GLY A 94 -14.24 7.86 7.79
C GLY A 94 -15.21 8.97 8.16
N GLN A 95 -15.80 8.88 9.35
CA GLN A 95 -16.30 10.06 10.05
C GLN A 95 -15.09 10.82 10.62
N SER A 96 -14.40 11.58 9.78
CA SER A 96 -13.58 12.71 10.19
C SER A 96 -14.26 13.94 9.60
N ALA A 97 -14.25 15.05 10.32
CA ALA A 97 -14.95 16.29 9.92
C ALA A 97 -14.42 16.94 8.61
N ASP A 98 -13.40 16.35 7.95
CA ASP A 98 -12.50 17.07 7.04
C ASP A 98 -12.32 16.46 5.63
N PHE A 99 -12.97 15.35 5.23
CA PHE A 99 -13.10 14.93 3.81
C PHE A 99 -13.97 13.67 3.67
N VAL A 100 -14.85 13.58 2.65
CA VAL A 100 -15.66 12.38 2.38
C VAL A 100 -14.96 11.52 1.31
N LEU A 101 -14.64 10.27 1.63
CA LEU A 101 -14.09 9.31 0.68
C LEU A 101 -15.16 8.29 0.27
N ARG A 102 -15.29 8.03 -1.04
CA ARG A 102 -16.20 6.98 -1.55
C ARG A 102 -15.69 5.55 -1.29
N GLY A 103 -14.41 5.42 -0.93
CA GLY A 103 -13.80 4.16 -0.47
C GLY A 103 -13.31 3.22 -1.59
N CYS A 104 -13.32 3.68 -2.85
CA CYS A 104 -12.73 2.97 -3.99
C CYS A 104 -11.50 3.75 -4.50
N ASN A 105 -10.37 3.07 -4.61
CA ASN A 105 -9.14 3.58 -5.20
C ASN A 105 -8.53 2.54 -6.14
N TYR A 106 -7.59 2.98 -6.98
CA TYR A 106 -6.84 2.04 -7.80
C TYR A 106 -5.71 1.37 -7.00
N PRO A 107 -5.48 0.06 -7.19
CA PRO A 107 -4.42 -0.70 -6.54
C PRO A 107 -3.02 -0.49 -7.16
N LYS A 108 -2.78 0.68 -7.74
CA LYS A 108 -1.57 1.01 -8.50
C LYS A 108 -1.32 2.51 -8.50
N LEU A 109 -0.11 2.89 -8.88
CA LEU A 109 0.34 4.29 -8.90
C LEU A 109 0.70 4.79 -10.31
N THR A 110 0.79 3.91 -11.30
CA THR A 110 1.00 4.31 -12.71
C THR A 110 -0.30 4.17 -13.48
N PHE A 111 -0.76 5.30 -14.03
CA PHE A 111 -2.01 5.42 -14.77
C PHE A 111 -1.74 5.77 -16.23
N THR A 112 -2.58 5.26 -17.11
CA THR A 112 -2.56 5.57 -18.54
C THR A 112 -3.87 6.23 -18.95
N TYR A 113 -3.81 7.21 -19.84
CA TYR A 113 -5.02 7.88 -20.34
C TYR A 113 -4.95 8.12 -21.84
N ARG A 114 -6.12 8.30 -22.46
CA ARG A 114 -6.24 8.66 -23.88
C ARG A 114 -7.39 9.62 -24.11
N PHE A 115 -7.28 10.39 -25.19
CA PHE A 115 -8.37 11.24 -25.69
C PHE A 115 -9.16 10.51 -26.77
N THR A 116 -10.49 10.59 -26.75
CA THR A 116 -11.36 10.12 -27.84
C THR A 116 -11.59 11.20 -28.88
N ASN A 117 -11.67 12.46 -28.46
CA ASN A 117 -11.88 13.65 -29.29
C ASN A 117 -11.31 14.90 -28.58
N GLY A 118 -11.80 16.10 -28.94
CA GLY A 118 -11.49 17.40 -28.34
C GLY A 118 -12.69 18.35 -28.57
N THR A 119 -12.54 19.62 -28.23
CA THR A 119 -13.53 20.68 -28.48
C THR A 119 -12.99 21.69 -29.47
N ASP A 120 -13.87 22.29 -30.27
CA ASP A 120 -13.51 23.35 -31.23
C ASP A 120 -13.47 24.76 -30.59
N ASP A 121 -13.89 24.89 -29.32
CA ASP A 121 -13.90 26.16 -28.58
C ASP A 121 -12.49 26.68 -28.26
N ILE A 122 -11.53 25.77 -28.12
CA ILE A 122 -10.13 26.07 -27.78
C ILE A 122 -9.27 25.72 -28.99
N ALA A 123 -8.48 26.68 -29.44
CA ALA A 123 -7.66 26.50 -30.64
C ALA A 123 -6.63 25.36 -30.48
N GLY A 124 -6.54 24.50 -31.50
CA GLY A 124 -5.48 23.50 -31.62
C GLY A 124 -5.66 22.30 -30.70
N THR A 125 -4.75 22.13 -29.74
CA THR A 125 -4.78 21.01 -28.76
C THR A 125 -4.55 21.50 -27.33
N ASP A 126 -4.82 22.79 -27.08
CA ASP A 126 -4.54 23.41 -25.79
C ASP A 126 -5.51 22.95 -24.70
N GLU A 127 -6.70 22.46 -25.05
CA GLU A 127 -7.60 21.71 -24.17
C GLU A 127 -6.93 20.44 -23.65
N ARG A 128 -6.23 19.69 -24.52
CA ARG A 128 -5.43 18.52 -24.10
C ARG A 128 -4.22 18.93 -23.29
N ALA A 129 -3.66 20.12 -23.53
CA ALA A 129 -2.59 20.66 -22.71
C ALA A 129 -3.07 21.02 -21.30
N ALA A 130 -4.30 21.55 -21.16
CA ALA A 130 -4.95 21.77 -19.87
C ALA A 130 -5.13 20.46 -19.10
N VAL A 131 -5.62 19.40 -19.75
CA VAL A 131 -5.74 18.08 -19.13
C VAL A 131 -4.38 17.55 -18.65
N ARG A 132 -3.34 17.69 -19.48
CA ARG A 132 -1.96 17.31 -19.11
C ARG A 132 -1.45 18.07 -17.88
N ARG A 133 -1.72 19.37 -17.78
CA ARG A 133 -1.34 20.17 -16.61
C ARG A 133 -2.10 19.76 -15.36
N ALA A 134 -3.40 19.50 -15.46
CA ALA A 134 -4.21 19.02 -14.33
C ALA A 134 -3.72 17.67 -13.78
N PHE A 135 -3.37 16.70 -14.65
CA PHE A 135 -2.70 15.47 -14.21
C PHE A 135 -1.35 15.74 -13.53
N ALA A 136 -0.55 16.67 -14.05
CA ALA A 136 0.71 17.05 -13.44
C ALA A 136 0.53 17.69 -12.06
N THR A 137 -0.51 18.50 -11.86
CA THR A 137 -0.86 19.09 -10.55
C THR A 137 -1.16 17.99 -9.53
N TRP A 138 -1.98 16.98 -9.85
CA TRP A 138 -2.21 15.85 -8.95
C TRP A 138 -0.95 15.02 -8.70
N ALA A 139 -0.15 14.75 -9.74
CA ALA A 139 1.11 14.02 -9.60
C ALA A 139 2.11 14.77 -8.70
N SER A 140 2.07 16.11 -8.67
CA SER A 140 3.01 16.92 -7.87
C SER A 140 2.84 16.75 -6.35
N VAL A 141 1.65 16.32 -5.88
CA VAL A 141 1.35 16.14 -4.46
C VAL A 141 1.36 14.67 -4.01
N LEU A 142 1.47 13.74 -4.97
CA LEU A 142 1.46 12.29 -4.78
C LEU A 142 2.80 11.66 -5.17
N ARG A 143 3.52 11.12 -4.19
CA ARG A 143 4.77 10.39 -4.44
C ARG A 143 4.52 9.07 -5.15
N GLY A 144 5.37 8.72 -6.10
CA GLY A 144 5.27 7.51 -6.92
C GLY A 144 4.10 7.45 -7.91
N VAL A 145 3.20 8.45 -7.95
CA VAL A 145 2.07 8.48 -8.89
C VAL A 145 2.48 9.12 -10.22
N SER A 146 2.11 8.49 -11.33
CA SER A 146 2.42 8.98 -12.67
C SER A 146 1.27 8.76 -13.64
N PHE A 147 1.10 9.69 -14.57
CA PHE A 147 0.09 9.64 -15.62
C PHE A 147 0.77 9.66 -16.99
N ARG A 148 0.44 8.70 -17.84
CA ARG A 148 1.03 8.59 -19.18
C ARG A 148 -0.05 8.57 -20.25
N GLN A 149 0.00 9.52 -21.17
CA GLN A 149 -0.84 9.46 -22.36
C GLN A 149 -0.43 8.28 -23.24
N VAL A 150 -1.40 7.50 -23.71
CA VAL A 150 -1.19 6.38 -24.63
C VAL A 150 -2.13 6.50 -25.84
N SER A 151 -1.77 5.85 -26.94
CA SER A 151 -2.60 5.78 -28.15
C SER A 151 -3.41 4.48 -28.26
N THR A 152 -3.20 3.53 -27.33
CA THR A 152 -3.87 2.23 -27.33
C THR A 152 -5.31 2.35 -26.83
N ALA A 153 -6.22 1.51 -27.36
CA ALA A 153 -7.60 1.45 -26.88
C ALA A 153 -7.71 1.06 -25.39
N ASN A 154 -6.77 0.24 -24.91
CA ASN A 154 -6.65 -0.13 -23.51
C ASN A 154 -5.86 0.95 -22.76
N SER A 155 -6.58 1.84 -22.07
CA SER A 155 -6.05 2.84 -21.13
C SER A 155 -6.88 2.80 -19.85
N ASP A 156 -6.34 3.32 -18.76
CA ASP A 156 -7.06 3.40 -17.48
C ASP A 156 -8.12 4.49 -17.49
N PHE A 157 -7.79 5.62 -18.12
CA PHE A 157 -8.71 6.73 -18.27
C PHE A 157 -9.04 7.02 -19.72
N VAL A 158 -10.30 7.33 -19.99
CA VAL A 158 -10.81 7.69 -21.32
C VAL A 158 -11.46 9.06 -21.21
N ILE A 159 -10.95 10.02 -21.98
CA ILE A 159 -11.31 11.43 -21.84
C ILE A 159 -11.95 11.91 -23.14
N GLY A 160 -13.14 12.50 -23.06
CA GLY A 160 -13.88 12.96 -24.24
C GLY A 160 -14.87 14.08 -23.98
N TRP A 161 -15.23 14.78 -25.05
CA TRP A 161 -16.24 15.84 -25.11
C TRP A 161 -17.52 15.29 -25.75
N HIS A 162 -18.66 15.52 -25.13
CA HIS A 162 -19.95 14.94 -25.52
C HIS A 162 -21.07 15.96 -25.33
N THR A 163 -22.21 15.77 -26.01
CA THR A 163 -23.41 16.60 -25.82
C THR A 163 -24.61 15.71 -25.57
N GLY A 164 -25.50 16.10 -24.66
CA GLY A 164 -26.76 15.38 -24.40
C GLY A 164 -26.55 13.91 -23.99
N ASP A 165 -27.41 13.02 -24.47
CA ASP A 165 -27.25 11.57 -24.24
C ASP A 165 -26.05 11.00 -25.02
N HIS A 166 -25.09 10.47 -24.28
CA HIS A 166 -23.85 9.88 -24.78
C HIS A 166 -23.63 8.45 -24.28
N ARG A 167 -24.72 7.74 -23.94
CA ARG A 167 -24.78 6.28 -23.72
C ARG A 167 -24.05 5.74 -22.49
N ASP A 168 -23.75 6.59 -21.52
CA ASP A 168 -23.17 6.20 -20.23
C ASP A 168 -24.21 6.23 -19.08
N GLY A 169 -25.45 6.60 -19.38
CA GLY A 169 -26.56 6.72 -18.42
C GLY A 169 -26.63 8.06 -17.68
N SER A 170 -25.73 9.00 -17.99
CA SER A 170 -25.66 10.33 -17.35
C SER A 170 -25.70 11.43 -18.42
N ALA A 171 -26.83 11.59 -19.11
CA ALA A 171 -26.95 12.58 -20.18
C ALA A 171 -26.66 14.02 -19.71
N PHE A 172 -25.94 14.80 -20.52
CA PHE A 172 -25.70 16.21 -20.28
C PHE A 172 -26.95 17.06 -20.53
N ASP A 173 -27.01 18.23 -19.87
CA ASP A 173 -28.18 19.12 -19.87
C ASP A 173 -28.05 20.33 -20.81
N GLY A 174 -26.92 20.47 -21.50
CA GLY A 174 -26.65 21.62 -22.35
C GLY A 174 -26.11 22.78 -21.51
N ILE A 175 -26.33 24.01 -21.98
CA ILE A 175 -25.62 25.18 -21.46
C ILE A 175 -25.95 25.51 -19.99
N GLY A 176 -24.91 25.69 -19.19
CA GLY A 176 -24.85 26.44 -17.94
C GLY A 176 -25.07 25.67 -16.64
N ASN A 177 -25.22 24.35 -16.65
CA ASN A 177 -25.50 23.58 -15.43
C ASN A 177 -24.46 22.47 -15.18
N THR A 178 -24.55 21.33 -15.87
CA THR A 178 -23.56 20.25 -15.69
C THR A 178 -22.39 20.44 -16.65
N LEU A 179 -21.23 20.80 -16.11
CA LEU A 179 -20.05 21.09 -16.94
C LEU A 179 -19.35 19.82 -17.43
N ALA A 180 -19.23 18.84 -16.54
CA ALA A 180 -18.50 17.60 -16.78
C ALA A 180 -18.90 16.55 -15.75
N HIS A 181 -18.52 15.30 -15.98
CA HIS A 181 -18.50 14.27 -14.94
C HIS A 181 -17.38 13.27 -15.17
N ALA A 182 -16.98 12.61 -14.09
CA ALA A 182 -16.07 11.48 -14.11
C ALA A 182 -16.63 10.27 -13.36
N PHE A 183 -16.18 9.09 -13.77
CA PHE A 183 -16.55 7.83 -13.15
C PHE A 183 -15.41 7.31 -12.28
N TYR A 184 -15.75 7.08 -11.01
CA TYR A 184 -14.88 6.56 -9.96
C TYR A 184 -14.09 5.29 -10.33
N PRO A 185 -13.02 4.97 -9.58
CA PRO A 185 -12.32 3.70 -9.71
C PRO A 185 -13.26 2.49 -9.59
N PRO A 186 -12.92 1.34 -10.22
CA PRO A 186 -13.65 0.09 -9.99
C PRO A 186 -13.61 -0.32 -8.50
N PRO A 187 -14.67 -0.96 -7.99
CA PRO A 187 -15.95 -1.25 -8.65
C PRO A 187 -16.94 -0.06 -8.64
N CYS A 188 -16.62 1.04 -7.95
CA CYS A 188 -17.53 2.16 -7.75
C CYS A 188 -18.04 2.81 -9.05
N GLY A 189 -17.20 2.90 -10.09
CA GLY A 189 -17.59 3.47 -11.39
C GLY A 189 -18.35 2.53 -12.32
N GLY A 190 -18.56 1.26 -11.93
CA GLY A 190 -19.25 0.27 -12.76
C GLY A 190 -18.60 0.08 -14.14
N ALA A 191 -19.44 -0.04 -15.18
CA ALA A 191 -18.98 -0.26 -16.55
C ALA A 191 -18.24 0.95 -17.17
N ASN A 192 -18.41 2.14 -16.61
CA ASN A 192 -17.82 3.38 -17.11
C ASN A 192 -16.59 3.82 -16.29
N ALA A 193 -16.15 3.01 -15.33
CA ALA A 193 -15.04 3.37 -14.44
C ALA A 193 -13.80 3.86 -15.21
N GLY A 194 -13.29 5.02 -14.82
CA GLY A 194 -12.15 5.66 -15.48
C GLY A 194 -12.52 6.60 -16.65
N SER A 195 -13.80 6.78 -16.98
CA SER A 195 -14.20 7.76 -17.99
C SER A 195 -14.34 9.17 -17.41
N LEU A 196 -13.94 10.18 -18.18
CA LEU A 196 -14.15 11.61 -17.91
C LEU A 196 -14.78 12.23 -19.16
N HIS A 197 -15.98 12.79 -18.99
CA HIS A 197 -16.73 13.44 -20.06
C HIS A 197 -16.93 14.93 -19.76
N TYR A 198 -16.72 15.77 -20.76
CA TYR A 198 -17.06 17.21 -20.74
C TYR A 198 -18.33 17.45 -21.53
N ASP A 199 -19.19 18.37 -21.09
CA ASP A 199 -20.32 18.83 -21.91
C ASP A 199 -19.81 19.83 -22.97
N ASP A 200 -19.81 19.40 -24.22
CA ASP A 200 -19.38 20.18 -25.39
C ASP A 200 -20.47 21.16 -25.87
N ALA A 201 -21.61 21.22 -25.19
CA ALA A 201 -22.58 22.30 -25.36
C ALA A 201 -22.16 23.58 -24.61
N GLU A 202 -21.29 23.45 -23.60
CA GLU A 202 -20.71 24.57 -22.87
C GLU A 202 -19.61 25.24 -23.69
N THR A 203 -19.37 26.54 -23.44
CA THR A 203 -18.25 27.25 -24.09
C THR A 203 -16.98 27.15 -23.25
N TRP A 204 -16.00 26.39 -23.72
CA TRP A 204 -14.74 26.15 -23.03
C TRP A 204 -13.69 27.23 -23.32
N SER A 205 -12.88 27.55 -22.31
CA SER A 205 -11.70 28.41 -22.48
C SER A 205 -10.57 28.03 -21.53
N LEU A 206 -9.46 28.76 -21.63
CA LEU A 206 -8.30 28.63 -20.73
C LEU A 206 -8.15 29.85 -19.81
N THR A 207 -9.15 30.71 -19.75
CA THR A 207 -9.13 31.94 -18.94
C THR A 207 -10.28 32.01 -17.95
N GLY A 208 -11.37 31.28 -18.19
CA GLY A 208 -12.61 31.38 -17.39
C GLY A 208 -13.25 32.78 -17.42
N THR A 209 -12.95 33.59 -18.46
CA THR A 209 -13.50 34.94 -18.63
C THR A 209 -14.69 34.95 -19.59
N ALA A 210 -15.43 36.05 -19.65
CA ALA A 210 -16.50 36.27 -20.64
C ALA A 210 -17.60 35.18 -20.68
N GLN A 211 -18.04 34.70 -19.51
CA GLN A 211 -19.07 33.66 -19.36
C GLN A 211 -18.66 32.28 -19.94
N THR A 212 -17.36 32.01 -20.07
CA THR A 212 -16.83 30.69 -20.45
C THR A 212 -16.34 29.90 -19.23
N PHE A 213 -16.17 28.60 -19.40
CA PHE A 213 -15.66 27.70 -18.36
C PHE A 213 -14.20 27.35 -18.57
N ASP A 214 -13.40 27.46 -17.51
CA ASP A 214 -11.99 27.13 -17.56
C ASP A 214 -11.75 25.62 -17.60
N ALA A 215 -11.29 25.11 -18.75
CA ALA A 215 -11.10 23.68 -18.96
C ALA A 215 -10.16 23.07 -17.92
N GLU A 216 -9.04 23.72 -17.59
CA GLU A 216 -8.07 23.19 -16.62
C GLU A 216 -8.65 23.07 -15.21
N THR A 217 -9.45 24.04 -14.78
CA THR A 217 -10.14 24.02 -13.49
C THR A 217 -11.11 22.84 -13.40
N VAL A 218 -11.96 22.66 -14.41
CA VAL A 218 -12.91 21.54 -14.44
C VAL A 218 -12.16 20.21 -14.54
N THR A 219 -11.15 20.10 -15.40
CA THR A 219 -10.35 18.87 -15.48
C THR A 219 -9.68 18.52 -14.16
N LEU A 220 -9.13 19.51 -13.44
CA LEU A 220 -8.48 19.26 -12.15
C LEU A 220 -9.46 18.67 -11.13
N HIS A 221 -10.70 19.16 -11.11
CA HIS A 221 -11.78 18.61 -10.30
C HIS A 221 -12.12 17.17 -10.72
N GLU A 222 -12.42 16.94 -12.00
CA GLU A 222 -12.86 15.62 -12.48
C GLU A 222 -11.78 14.53 -12.34
N ILE A 223 -10.50 14.89 -12.43
CA ILE A 223 -9.41 13.93 -12.14
C ILE A 223 -9.43 13.48 -10.67
N GLY A 224 -9.87 14.33 -9.73
CA GLY A 224 -10.06 13.90 -8.34
C GLY A 224 -11.05 12.75 -8.23
N HIS A 225 -12.18 12.82 -8.94
CA HIS A 225 -13.14 11.72 -9.04
C HIS A 225 -12.58 10.48 -9.74
N LEU A 226 -11.83 10.66 -10.84
CA LEU A 226 -11.11 9.55 -11.47
C LEU A 226 -10.22 8.83 -10.45
N LEU A 227 -9.57 9.55 -9.56
CA LEU A 227 -8.70 9.00 -8.52
C LEU A 227 -9.45 8.50 -7.26
N GLY A 228 -10.75 8.75 -7.15
CA GLY A 228 -11.59 8.22 -6.08
C GLY A 228 -12.03 9.22 -5.00
N LEU A 229 -11.70 10.51 -5.15
CA LEU A 229 -12.19 11.57 -4.27
C LEU A 229 -13.67 11.84 -4.49
N ASP A 230 -14.38 12.11 -3.41
CA ASP A 230 -15.75 12.67 -3.46
C ASP A 230 -15.69 14.20 -3.39
N HIS A 231 -16.84 14.85 -3.48
CA HIS A 231 -16.92 16.30 -3.31
C HIS A 231 -16.50 16.73 -1.89
N SER A 232 -15.76 17.84 -1.84
CA SER A 232 -15.41 18.54 -0.60
C SER A 232 -16.56 19.44 -0.12
N ALA A 233 -16.68 19.59 1.20
CA ALA A 233 -17.53 20.60 1.82
C ALA A 233 -16.84 21.98 1.92
N VAL A 234 -15.53 22.08 1.64
CA VAL A 234 -14.76 23.31 1.68
C VAL A 234 -14.98 24.10 0.38
N THR A 235 -15.71 25.21 0.45
CA THR A 235 -16.12 26.01 -0.72
C THR A 235 -14.97 26.51 -1.60
N GLY A 236 -13.75 26.60 -1.06
CA GLY A 236 -12.54 26.99 -1.79
C GLY A 236 -11.70 25.83 -2.34
N ALA A 237 -12.03 24.58 -2.00
CA ALA A 237 -11.32 23.41 -2.48
C ALA A 237 -11.55 23.21 -3.99
N VAL A 238 -10.61 22.50 -4.64
CA VAL A 238 -10.78 22.07 -6.03
C VAL A 238 -11.94 21.08 -6.11
N MET A 239 -12.05 20.16 -5.16
CA MET A 239 -13.13 19.18 -5.11
C MET A 239 -14.48 19.74 -4.63
N PHE A 240 -14.63 21.06 -4.47
CA PHE A 240 -15.95 21.64 -4.22
C PHE A 240 -16.85 21.49 -5.47
N ARG A 241 -18.09 21.06 -5.27
CA ARG A 241 -18.99 20.65 -6.36
C ARG A 241 -19.30 21.74 -7.41
N SER A 242 -19.34 23.01 -7.00
CA SER A 242 -19.77 24.13 -7.85
C SER A 242 -18.58 24.88 -8.43
N TYR A 243 -18.71 25.30 -9.69
CA TYR A 243 -17.72 26.11 -10.39
C TYR A 243 -17.74 27.56 -9.89
N GLY A 244 -16.70 27.94 -9.16
CA GLY A 244 -16.53 29.28 -8.60
C GLY A 244 -15.57 30.19 -9.38
N GLY A 245 -15.27 29.87 -10.65
CA GLY A 245 -14.21 30.51 -11.44
C GLY A 245 -12.90 29.72 -11.44
N VAL A 246 -11.84 30.34 -11.97
CA VAL A 246 -10.54 29.66 -12.17
C VAL A 246 -9.93 29.20 -10.84
N ARG A 247 -9.71 27.88 -10.71
CA ARG A 247 -9.12 27.22 -9.54
C ARG A 247 -8.22 26.07 -9.98
N ARG A 248 -6.91 26.34 -10.04
CA ARG A 248 -5.90 25.40 -10.54
C ARG A 248 -4.86 24.98 -9.49
N SER A 249 -5.10 25.33 -8.23
CA SER A 249 -4.21 25.04 -7.11
C SER A 249 -4.96 24.21 -6.09
N LEU A 250 -4.40 23.04 -5.75
CA LEU A 250 -4.94 22.16 -4.73
C LEU A 250 -4.87 22.83 -3.36
N THR A 251 -5.95 22.74 -2.59
CA THR A 251 -5.98 23.15 -1.19
C THR A 251 -5.47 22.01 -0.29
N GLN A 252 -5.26 22.30 1.00
CA GLN A 252 -4.86 21.26 1.94
C GLN A 252 -5.91 20.15 2.06
N ASP A 253 -7.20 20.50 1.95
CA ASP A 253 -8.32 19.54 1.95
C ASP A 253 -8.22 18.54 0.79
N ASP A 254 -7.94 19.03 -0.42
CA ASP A 254 -7.73 18.20 -1.61
C ASP A 254 -6.50 17.28 -1.44
N ILE A 255 -5.41 17.82 -0.89
CA ILE A 255 -4.14 17.11 -0.66
C ILE A 255 -4.31 16.01 0.40
N ASP A 256 -4.99 16.30 1.50
CA ASP A 256 -5.23 15.35 2.58
C ASP A 256 -6.17 14.24 2.13
N GLY A 257 -7.22 14.59 1.38
CA GLY A 257 -8.14 13.63 0.77
C GLY A 257 -7.40 12.64 -0.13
N ILE A 258 -6.58 13.13 -1.07
CA ILE A 258 -5.91 12.26 -2.04
C ILE A 258 -4.80 11.40 -1.41
N ARG A 259 -4.07 11.92 -0.43
CA ARG A 259 -3.04 11.15 0.28
C ARG A 259 -3.60 10.05 1.17
N ARG A 260 -4.87 10.13 1.58
CA ARG A 260 -5.56 9.01 2.24
C ARG A 260 -5.83 7.85 1.28
N LEU A 261 -6.07 8.13 0.00
CA LEU A 261 -6.27 7.12 -1.03
C LEU A 261 -4.96 6.57 -1.60
N TYR A 262 -3.93 7.41 -1.66
CA TYR A 262 -2.60 7.10 -2.21
C TYR A 262 -1.49 7.61 -1.27
N PRO A 263 -1.27 6.94 -0.12
CA PRO A 263 -0.28 7.38 0.84
C PRO A 263 1.15 7.15 0.34
N ALA A 264 2.06 7.95 0.88
CA ALA A 264 3.48 7.86 0.60
C ALA A 264 4.23 7.46 1.87
N LEU A 265 5.29 6.69 1.73
CA LEU A 265 6.25 6.52 2.81
C LEU A 265 7.25 7.68 2.78
N GLU A 266 7.43 8.34 3.91
CA GLU A 266 8.42 9.38 4.09
C GLU A 266 9.61 8.84 4.87
N ARG A 267 10.82 9.16 4.40
CA ARG A 267 12.02 8.95 5.20
C ARG A 267 12.02 9.94 6.37
N ARG A 268 11.89 9.42 7.59
CA ARG A 268 11.89 10.23 8.82
C ARG A 268 13.31 10.56 9.31
N GLY A 269 14.25 9.64 9.10
CA GLY A 269 15.62 9.76 9.58
C GLY A 269 16.42 8.48 9.33
N ASP A 270 17.66 8.46 9.81
CA ASP A 270 18.53 7.29 9.72
C ASP A 270 19.58 7.22 10.84
N SER A 271 20.43 6.19 10.78
CA SER A 271 21.55 5.98 11.70
C SER A 271 22.87 6.63 11.29
N ALA A 272 22.90 7.49 10.28
CA ALA A 272 24.11 8.01 9.65
C ALA A 272 25.13 6.87 9.33
N GLU A 273 26.40 7.03 9.70
CA GLU A 273 27.48 6.05 9.50
C GLU A 273 27.93 5.37 10.81
N GLN A 274 27.05 5.30 11.82
CA GLN A 274 27.40 4.82 13.18
C GLN A 274 27.81 3.33 13.25
N ALA A 275 27.61 2.54 12.20
CA ALA A 275 27.77 1.08 12.23
C ALA A 275 29.11 0.55 11.66
N GLY A 276 29.78 1.31 10.80
CA GLY A 276 30.95 0.84 10.05
C GLY A 276 30.61 -0.21 8.98
N PHE A 277 31.65 -0.93 8.51
CA PHE A 277 31.56 -1.88 7.39
C PHE A 277 30.64 -3.07 7.68
N VAL A 278 29.86 -3.48 6.67
CA VAL A 278 29.06 -4.72 6.70
C VAL A 278 29.16 -5.51 5.39
N GLY A 279 29.36 -6.82 5.52
CA GLY A 279 29.35 -7.78 4.41
C GLY A 279 28.03 -8.55 4.25
N GLU A 280 27.23 -8.63 5.32
CA GLU A 280 25.94 -9.32 5.39
C GLU A 280 25.12 -8.72 6.54
N ILE A 281 23.79 -8.71 6.41
CA ILE A 281 22.87 -8.09 7.37
C ILE A 281 21.70 -9.05 7.65
N SER A 282 21.37 -9.24 8.91
CA SER A 282 20.09 -9.80 9.36
C SER A 282 19.58 -8.94 10.52
N ALA A 283 18.28 -8.65 10.56
CA ALA A 283 17.73 -7.70 11.52
C ALA A 283 16.45 -8.22 12.16
N ALA A 284 16.22 -7.87 13.42
CA ALA A 284 15.06 -8.29 14.19
C ALA A 284 14.56 -7.15 15.09
N ARG A 285 13.25 -7.13 15.31
CA ARG A 285 12.63 -6.24 16.30
C ARG A 285 13.11 -6.61 17.69
N HIS A 286 13.50 -5.62 18.49
CA HIS A 286 13.83 -5.81 19.90
C HIS A 286 12.75 -5.28 20.86
N ASN A 287 12.08 -4.18 20.56
CA ASN A 287 10.81 -3.78 21.20
C ASN A 287 10.16 -2.70 20.34
N ASP A 288 9.36 -1.80 20.91
CA ASP A 288 8.63 -0.77 20.16
C ASP A 288 9.53 0.33 19.61
N ASN A 289 10.70 0.53 20.21
CA ASN A 289 11.65 1.58 19.81
C ASN A 289 13.10 1.10 19.78
N HIS A 290 13.35 -0.21 19.84
CA HIS A 290 14.67 -0.78 19.67
C HIS A 290 14.71 -1.89 18.63
N ALA A 291 15.79 -1.90 17.85
CA ALA A 291 16.15 -2.94 16.89
C ALA A 291 17.43 -3.66 17.30
N LEU A 292 17.64 -4.84 16.72
CA LEU A 292 18.90 -5.54 16.77
C LEU A 292 19.30 -5.97 15.37
N THR A 293 20.55 -5.70 14.99
CA THR A 293 21.13 -6.18 13.72
C THR A 293 22.28 -7.13 14.00
N ALA A 294 22.27 -8.30 13.36
CA ALA A 294 23.44 -9.14 13.20
C ALA A 294 24.13 -8.77 11.88
N VAL A 295 25.44 -8.55 11.93
CA VAL A 295 26.25 -8.16 10.77
C VAL A 295 27.51 -9.01 10.66
N ARG A 296 27.97 -9.21 9.42
CA ARG A 296 29.33 -9.71 9.16
C ARG A 296 30.28 -8.53 9.02
N THR A 297 31.24 -8.42 9.93
CA THR A 297 32.25 -7.34 9.94
C THR A 297 33.24 -7.49 8.79
N GLN A 298 34.10 -6.48 8.59
CA GLN A 298 35.20 -6.54 7.62
C GLN A 298 36.21 -7.66 7.94
N ALA A 299 36.38 -7.97 9.23
CA ALA A 299 37.21 -9.08 9.69
C ALA A 299 36.58 -10.47 9.47
N GLY A 300 35.35 -10.53 8.94
CA GLY A 300 34.62 -11.79 8.76
C GLY A 300 34.05 -12.36 10.06
N THR A 301 33.90 -11.54 11.11
CA THR A 301 33.28 -11.93 12.38
C THR A 301 31.80 -11.56 12.41
N LEU A 302 31.01 -12.31 13.18
CA LEU A 302 29.63 -11.95 13.50
C LEU A 302 29.62 -10.92 14.64
N LYS A 303 28.86 -9.83 14.47
CA LYS A 303 28.62 -8.81 15.50
C LYS A 303 27.14 -8.47 15.58
N LEU A 304 26.62 -8.36 16.79
CA LEU A 304 25.28 -7.83 17.04
C LEU A 304 25.40 -6.35 17.42
N ILE A 305 24.52 -5.51 16.90
CA ILE A 305 24.46 -4.08 17.21
C ILE A 305 23.04 -3.73 17.63
N GLY A 306 22.91 -3.09 18.80
CA GLY A 306 21.67 -2.56 19.33
C GLY A 306 21.39 -1.16 18.79
N TRP A 307 20.13 -0.88 18.50
CA TRP A 307 19.68 0.39 17.93
C TRP A 307 18.45 0.89 18.66
N ARG A 308 18.37 2.21 18.87
CA ARG A 308 17.21 2.92 19.38
C ARG A 308 16.65 3.83 18.28
N LEU A 309 15.34 3.81 18.11
CA LEU A 309 14.60 4.72 17.24
C LEU A 309 14.14 5.89 18.10
N ASN A 310 14.52 7.09 17.68
CA ASN A 310 14.16 8.33 18.34
C ASN A 310 12.84 8.87 17.80
N ALA A 311 12.17 9.73 18.58
CA ALA A 311 10.87 10.28 18.22
C ALA A 311 10.90 11.16 16.95
N ASP A 312 12.07 11.75 16.65
CA ASP A 312 12.32 12.54 15.44
C ASP A 312 12.61 11.69 14.20
N GLY A 313 12.63 10.35 14.33
CA GLY A 313 12.98 9.41 13.27
C GLY A 313 14.47 9.11 13.14
N SER A 314 15.36 9.80 13.85
CA SER A 314 16.78 9.43 13.86
C SER A 314 16.98 8.07 14.55
N VAL A 315 18.06 7.37 14.19
CA VAL A 315 18.41 6.08 14.79
C VAL A 315 19.76 6.18 15.48
N SER A 316 19.82 5.79 16.75
CA SER A 316 21.05 5.83 17.55
C SER A 316 21.54 4.43 17.86
N ARG A 317 22.84 4.18 17.71
CA ARG A 317 23.49 2.96 18.19
C ARG A 317 23.49 2.95 19.73
N THR A 318 23.03 1.87 20.35
CA THR A 318 22.97 1.75 21.82
C THR A 318 24.08 0.89 22.41
N GLY A 319 24.53 -0.14 21.68
CA GLY A 319 25.59 -1.05 22.12
C GLY A 319 25.94 -2.08 21.05
N ASP A 320 26.93 -2.92 21.32
CA ASP A 320 27.29 -4.05 20.46
C ASP A 320 27.85 -5.25 21.24
N SER A 321 27.90 -6.41 20.61
CA SER A 321 28.39 -7.65 21.21
C SER A 321 29.92 -7.78 21.25
N ALA A 322 30.69 -6.75 20.87
CA ALA A 322 32.12 -6.84 20.61
C ALA A 322 32.45 -8.05 19.70
N GLU A 323 33.59 -8.72 19.94
CA GLU A 323 34.04 -9.89 19.17
C GLU A 323 33.59 -11.23 19.78
N GLN A 324 32.51 -11.25 20.56
CA GLN A 324 32.06 -12.44 21.30
C GLN A 324 31.65 -13.64 20.41
N ALA A 325 31.29 -13.43 19.14
CA ALA A 325 30.71 -14.50 18.30
C ALA A 325 31.75 -15.33 17.52
N GLY A 326 32.89 -14.72 17.16
CA GLY A 326 33.91 -15.28 16.27
C GLY A 326 33.54 -15.20 14.78
N ALA A 327 34.27 -15.96 13.96
CA ALA A 327 34.15 -15.95 12.49
C ALA A 327 32.81 -16.51 11.99
N ALA A 328 32.24 -15.87 10.97
CA ALA A 328 31.01 -16.28 10.30
C ALA A 328 31.02 -15.93 8.81
N THR A 329 30.58 -16.86 7.96
CA THR A 329 30.46 -16.61 6.50
C THR A 329 29.02 -16.38 6.04
N SER A 330 28.04 -16.77 6.84
CA SER A 330 26.61 -16.49 6.64
C SER A 330 25.92 -16.32 7.98
N ILE A 331 24.89 -15.47 8.06
CA ILE A 331 24.21 -15.12 9.31
C ILE A 331 22.69 -15.07 9.17
N ALA A 332 21.97 -15.45 10.23
CA ALA A 332 20.54 -15.21 10.42
C ALA A 332 20.28 -14.88 11.89
N LEU A 333 19.34 -13.98 12.15
CA LEU A 333 18.96 -13.53 13.49
C LEU A 333 17.47 -13.73 13.72
N ALA A 334 17.11 -14.24 14.89
CA ALA A 334 15.73 -14.26 15.34
C ALA A 334 15.63 -13.96 16.85
N ARG A 335 14.53 -13.33 17.24
CA ARG A 335 14.17 -13.05 18.62
C ARG A 335 13.27 -14.16 19.16
N SER A 336 13.42 -14.53 20.43
CA SER A 336 12.47 -15.40 21.15
C SER A 336 11.04 -14.85 21.10
N THR A 337 10.04 -15.74 21.19
CA THR A 337 8.63 -15.34 21.32
C THR A 337 8.31 -14.66 22.65
N THR A 338 9.18 -14.83 23.67
CA THR A 338 9.07 -14.18 24.98
C THR A 338 10.44 -13.73 25.50
N GLY A 339 10.45 -12.68 26.32
CA GLY A 339 11.64 -12.20 27.00
C GLY A 339 12.65 -11.45 26.10
N ASP A 340 13.91 -11.51 26.53
CA ASP A 340 15.05 -10.72 26.05
C ASP A 340 16.08 -11.57 25.25
N ARG A 341 15.72 -12.81 24.93
CA ARG A 341 16.61 -13.79 24.29
C ARG A 341 16.58 -13.64 22.76
N PHE A 342 17.77 -13.67 22.17
CA PHE A 342 17.97 -13.74 20.72
C PHE A 342 18.85 -14.94 20.38
N VAL A 343 18.68 -15.45 19.16
CA VAL A 343 19.54 -16.50 18.60
C VAL A 343 20.04 -16.07 17.25
N THR A 344 21.35 -16.19 17.05
CA THR A 344 21.95 -16.12 15.73
C THR A 344 22.30 -17.52 15.25
N ALA A 345 21.95 -17.82 14.01
CA ALA A 345 22.47 -18.97 13.29
C ALA A 345 23.55 -18.49 12.33
N CYS A 346 24.73 -19.10 12.38
CA CYS A 346 25.84 -18.71 11.53
C CYS A 346 26.54 -19.93 10.91
N ARG A 347 27.10 -19.72 9.72
CA ARG A 347 28.03 -20.68 9.09
C ARG A 347 29.44 -20.39 9.57
N THR A 348 30.09 -21.37 10.20
CA THR A 348 31.47 -21.25 10.69
C THR A 348 32.47 -21.23 9.53
N GLY A 349 33.73 -20.91 9.82
CA GLY A 349 34.82 -21.00 8.83
C GLY A 349 35.03 -22.42 8.28
N ALA A 350 34.73 -23.45 9.07
CA ALA A 350 34.75 -24.86 8.64
C ALA A 350 33.53 -25.24 7.76
N GLY A 351 32.51 -24.37 7.71
CA GLY A 351 31.32 -24.57 6.90
C GLY A 351 30.14 -25.20 7.62
N ASP A 352 30.23 -25.38 8.93
CA ASP A 352 29.16 -25.95 9.76
C ASP A 352 28.16 -24.90 10.22
N LEU A 353 26.90 -25.32 10.45
CA LEU A 353 25.90 -24.50 11.14
C LEU A 353 26.18 -24.49 12.65
N LYS A 354 26.18 -23.28 13.21
CA LYS A 354 26.31 -23.01 14.64
C LYS A 354 25.26 -22.01 15.12
N LEU A 355 24.59 -22.31 16.22
CA LEU A 355 23.68 -21.41 16.92
C LEU A 355 24.39 -20.75 18.09
N ILE A 356 24.13 -19.47 18.32
CA ILE A 356 24.60 -18.71 19.48
C ILE A 356 23.40 -18.04 20.13
N SER A 357 23.25 -18.19 21.44
CA SER A 357 22.21 -17.52 22.23
C SER A 357 22.73 -16.25 22.89
N TRP A 358 21.89 -15.22 22.94
CA TRP A 358 22.21 -13.88 23.40
C TRP A 358 21.18 -13.38 24.40
N SER A 359 21.63 -12.69 25.45
CA SER A 359 20.82 -11.80 26.29
C SER A 359 21.00 -10.38 25.79
N VAL A 360 19.91 -9.64 25.64
CA VAL A 360 19.95 -8.23 25.24
C VAL A 360 19.16 -7.43 26.24
N SER A 361 19.77 -6.47 26.95
CA SER A 361 19.03 -5.59 27.85
C SER A 361 17.95 -4.81 27.10
N ASN A 362 16.86 -4.41 27.77
CA ASN A 362 15.70 -3.78 27.10
C ASN A 362 16.02 -2.46 26.37
N ASP A 363 17.08 -1.75 26.77
CA ASP A 363 17.62 -0.55 26.12
C ASP A 363 18.67 -0.87 25.02
N GLY A 364 19.00 -2.14 24.83
CA GLY A 364 19.98 -2.62 23.85
C GLY A 364 21.44 -2.27 24.15
N THR A 365 21.75 -1.74 25.34
CA THR A 365 23.11 -1.31 25.71
C THR A 365 24.02 -2.49 26.09
N SER A 366 23.45 -3.58 26.61
CA SER A 366 24.17 -4.80 26.98
C SER A 366 23.76 -5.96 26.10
N ILE A 367 24.72 -6.52 25.36
CA ILE A 367 24.53 -7.70 24.50
C ILE A 367 25.54 -8.77 24.90
N GLN A 368 25.04 -9.83 25.54
CA GLN A 368 25.87 -10.86 26.17
C GLN A 368 25.61 -12.23 25.56
N ARG A 369 26.68 -12.88 25.09
CA ARG A 369 26.65 -14.28 24.67
C ARG A 369 26.39 -15.19 25.87
N ARG A 370 25.45 -16.14 25.73
CA ARG A 370 25.06 -17.06 26.82
C ARG A 370 25.54 -18.48 26.58
N GLY A 371 25.41 -18.99 25.35
CA GLY A 371 25.89 -20.31 24.97
C GLY A 371 25.82 -20.55 23.47
N GLU A 372 26.16 -21.77 23.04
CA GLU A 372 26.13 -22.15 21.63
C GLU A 372 25.79 -23.63 21.43
N SER A 373 25.52 -24.02 20.19
CA SER A 373 25.31 -25.43 19.80
C SER A 373 26.60 -26.20 19.51
N GLY A 374 27.72 -25.51 19.29
CA GLY A 374 28.88 -26.09 18.62
C GLY A 374 28.53 -26.57 17.20
N ASN A 375 29.24 -27.58 16.70
CA ASN A 375 29.11 -28.08 15.32
C ASN A 375 28.13 -29.26 15.17
N GLN A 376 27.18 -29.41 16.09
CA GLN A 376 26.21 -30.52 16.12
C GLN A 376 25.38 -30.67 14.84
N ALA A 377 25.25 -29.60 14.03
CA ALA A 377 24.47 -29.60 12.79
C ALA A 377 25.23 -30.21 11.59
N GLY A 378 26.55 -30.06 11.56
CA GLY A 378 27.38 -30.30 10.36
C GLY A 378 27.25 -29.21 9.30
N ALA A 379 27.72 -29.54 8.09
CA ALA A 379 27.86 -28.62 6.97
C ALA A 379 26.51 -28.00 6.53
N ALA A 380 26.49 -26.67 6.38
CA ALA A 380 25.28 -25.93 6.06
C ALA A 380 25.52 -24.67 5.22
N THR A 381 24.55 -24.33 4.38
CA THR A 381 24.41 -23.05 3.66
C THR A 381 22.94 -22.61 3.65
N LEU A 382 22.61 -21.39 3.18
CA LEU A 382 21.24 -20.87 3.13
C LEU A 382 20.50 -20.95 4.48
N ILE A 383 21.13 -20.41 5.52
CA ILE A 383 20.72 -20.64 6.91
C ILE A 383 19.58 -19.70 7.30
N ARG A 384 18.56 -20.25 7.97
CA ARG A 384 17.50 -19.52 8.67
C ARG A 384 17.25 -20.10 10.04
N VAL A 385 16.75 -19.27 10.94
CA VAL A 385 16.38 -19.65 12.30
C VAL A 385 15.10 -18.94 12.71
N VAL A 386 14.19 -19.65 13.34
CA VAL A 386 12.93 -19.10 13.89
C VAL A 386 12.61 -19.74 15.25
N PRO A 387 11.90 -19.02 16.14
CA PRO A 387 11.45 -19.56 17.42
C PRO A 387 10.07 -20.26 17.26
N ALA A 388 10.03 -21.60 17.25
CA ALA A 388 8.74 -22.31 17.27
C ALA A 388 8.02 -22.18 18.63
N SER A 389 8.79 -21.94 19.71
CA SER A 389 8.33 -21.55 21.05
C SER A 389 9.50 -20.90 21.81
N PRO A 390 9.34 -20.44 23.08
CA PRO A 390 10.46 -19.86 23.84
C PRO A 390 11.69 -20.78 23.99
N LEU A 391 11.45 -22.10 24.08
CA LEU A 391 12.50 -23.10 24.30
C LEU A 391 12.80 -23.97 23.08
N LEU A 392 11.93 -23.94 22.06
CA LEU A 392 12.05 -24.76 20.87
C LEU A 392 12.36 -23.87 19.66
N TRP A 393 13.55 -24.03 19.11
CA TRP A 393 14.05 -23.27 17.97
C TRP A 393 14.18 -24.18 16.77
N THR A 394 13.92 -23.64 15.58
CA THR A 394 14.01 -24.41 14.34
C THR A 394 14.94 -23.70 13.37
N THR A 395 15.83 -24.45 12.74
CA THR A 395 16.65 -23.97 11.63
C THR A 395 16.25 -24.64 10.33
N ALA A 396 16.27 -23.91 9.22
CA ALA A 396 16.37 -24.51 7.90
C ALA A 396 17.69 -24.13 7.27
N CYS A 397 18.31 -25.10 6.60
CA CYS A 397 19.51 -24.89 5.84
C CYS A 397 19.61 -25.91 4.71
N ARG A 398 20.41 -25.58 3.71
CA ARG A 398 20.89 -26.55 2.74
C ARG A 398 22.09 -27.30 3.33
N ASN A 399 21.98 -28.61 3.49
CA ASN A 399 23.03 -29.47 4.04
C ASN A 399 24.16 -29.73 3.03
N GLY A 400 25.20 -30.44 3.46
CA GLY A 400 26.35 -30.79 2.61
C GLY A 400 26.03 -31.61 1.35
N SER A 401 24.90 -32.32 1.33
CA SER A 401 24.39 -33.05 0.15
C SER A 401 23.53 -32.19 -0.77
N GLY A 402 23.32 -30.92 -0.43
CA GLY A 402 22.52 -29.98 -1.21
C GLY A 402 21.02 -30.02 -0.91
N ASN A 403 20.57 -30.82 0.07
CA ASN A 403 19.17 -30.99 0.44
C ASN A 403 18.75 -30.02 1.54
N LEU A 404 17.45 -29.69 1.60
CA LEU A 404 16.87 -28.98 2.74
C LEU A 404 16.92 -29.87 3.98
N SER A 405 17.46 -29.32 5.06
CA SER A 405 17.40 -29.89 6.40
C SER A 405 16.70 -28.90 7.33
N VAL A 406 15.61 -29.36 7.94
CA VAL A 406 14.91 -28.65 9.03
C VAL A 406 15.30 -29.33 10.34
N ILE A 407 15.92 -28.59 11.25
CA ILE A 407 16.49 -29.12 12.51
C ILE A 407 15.84 -28.41 13.69
N VAL A 408 15.43 -29.18 14.69
CA VAL A 408 14.84 -28.68 15.92
C VAL A 408 15.86 -28.71 17.05
N TRP A 409 15.89 -27.62 17.81
CA TRP A 409 16.84 -27.36 18.88
C TRP A 409 16.09 -27.00 20.17
N SER A 410 16.52 -27.59 21.28
CA SER A 410 16.18 -27.08 22.61
C SER A 410 17.17 -26.00 23.00
N LEU A 411 16.69 -24.82 23.39
CA LEU A 411 17.49 -23.82 24.08
C LEU A 411 17.35 -24.03 25.60
N ARG A 412 18.46 -24.37 26.25
CA ARG A 412 18.52 -24.59 27.70
C ARG A 412 18.65 -23.26 28.46
N PRO A 413 18.28 -23.21 29.76
CA PRO A 413 18.40 -21.99 30.57
C PRO A 413 19.82 -21.40 30.65
N ASP A 414 20.84 -22.26 30.58
CA ASP A 414 22.26 -21.86 30.55
C ASP A 414 22.68 -21.21 29.21
N GLY A 415 21.82 -21.26 28.19
CA GLY A 415 22.06 -20.74 26.85
C GLY A 415 22.64 -21.76 25.86
N SER A 416 22.95 -22.97 26.31
CA SER A 416 23.41 -24.05 25.43
C SER A 416 22.26 -24.66 24.62
N PHE A 417 22.60 -25.33 23.52
CA PHE A 417 21.62 -25.97 22.65
C PHE A 417 21.80 -27.49 22.61
N ALA A 418 20.67 -28.20 22.52
CA ALA A 418 20.63 -29.62 22.18
C ALA A 418 19.88 -29.82 20.86
N ARG A 419 20.50 -30.51 19.91
CA ARG A 419 19.83 -30.99 18.69
C ARG A 419 18.84 -32.10 19.07
N LEU A 420 17.57 -31.92 18.73
CA LEU A 420 16.49 -32.84 19.14
C LEU A 420 16.04 -33.76 18.01
N ALA A 421 15.73 -33.18 16.85
CA ALA A 421 15.22 -33.91 15.70
C ALA A 421 15.58 -33.20 14.39
N ASP A 422 15.57 -33.91 13.27
CA ASP A 422 15.73 -33.34 11.94
C ASP A 422 14.80 -33.98 10.89
N SER A 423 14.63 -33.28 9.77
CA SER A 423 13.78 -33.73 8.65
C SER A 423 14.41 -34.83 7.80
N GLY A 424 15.67 -35.22 8.02
CA GLY A 424 16.43 -36.04 7.08
C GLY A 424 16.37 -35.50 5.65
N ASN A 425 16.12 -36.38 4.68
CA ASN A 425 16.04 -36.05 3.25
C ASN A 425 14.60 -35.77 2.76
N GLN A 426 13.64 -35.50 3.64
CA GLN A 426 12.21 -35.38 3.30
C GLN A 426 11.87 -34.30 2.26
N ALA A 427 12.76 -33.32 1.99
CA ALA A 427 12.49 -32.18 1.13
C ALA A 427 13.32 -32.11 -0.16
N GLY A 428 14.33 -32.96 -0.33
CA GLY A 428 15.19 -32.96 -1.52
C GLY A 428 16.06 -31.70 -1.70
N GLU A 429 16.61 -31.53 -2.89
CA GLU A 429 17.56 -30.45 -3.23
C GLU A 429 16.89 -29.07 -3.17
N VAL A 430 17.60 -28.10 -2.61
CA VAL A 430 17.17 -26.69 -2.59
C VAL A 430 18.29 -25.74 -2.98
N ARG A 431 17.91 -24.61 -3.59
CA ARG A 431 18.81 -23.54 -4.05
C ARG A 431 18.53 -22.19 -3.42
N ASP A 432 17.42 -22.07 -2.72
CA ASP A 432 17.06 -20.92 -1.90
C ASP A 432 16.17 -21.39 -0.75
N VAL A 433 16.25 -20.73 0.41
CA VAL A 433 15.52 -21.11 1.62
C VAL A 433 15.17 -19.87 2.44
N ASP A 434 13.88 -19.74 2.76
CA ASP A 434 13.40 -18.89 3.84
C ASP A 434 12.39 -19.62 4.74
N MET A 435 12.19 -19.14 5.96
CA MET A 435 11.30 -19.79 6.94
C MET A 435 10.47 -18.79 7.74
N ALA A 436 9.20 -19.14 7.98
CA ALA A 436 8.33 -18.45 8.91
C ALA A 436 7.65 -19.41 9.90
N VAL A 437 7.27 -18.89 11.07
CA VAL A 437 6.45 -19.61 12.06
C VAL A 437 4.99 -19.40 11.70
N VAL A 438 4.24 -20.50 11.52
CA VAL A 438 2.80 -20.46 11.26
C VAL A 438 2.03 -20.44 12.57
N ASP A 439 2.42 -21.32 13.49
CA ASP A 439 1.86 -21.46 14.83
C ASP A 439 2.86 -22.19 15.74
N THR A 440 2.52 -22.38 17.00
CA THR A 440 3.21 -23.25 17.95
C THR A 440 3.40 -24.63 17.31
N ARG A 441 4.67 -25.04 17.14
CA ARG A 441 5.07 -26.31 16.50
C ARG A 441 4.76 -26.45 15.00
N LEU A 442 4.31 -25.39 14.33
CA LEU A 442 4.13 -25.37 12.87
C LEU A 442 5.04 -24.32 12.25
N VAL A 443 5.93 -24.78 11.37
CA VAL A 443 6.82 -23.89 10.61
C VAL A 443 6.66 -24.14 9.12
N LEU A 444 6.82 -23.08 8.35
CA LEU A 444 6.69 -23.07 6.90
C LEU A 444 8.03 -22.71 6.29
N THR A 445 8.55 -23.57 5.42
CA THR A 445 9.72 -23.23 4.59
C THR A 445 9.24 -22.85 3.20
N ALA A 446 9.72 -21.72 2.67
CA ALA A 446 9.61 -21.39 1.27
C ALA A 446 10.97 -21.65 0.63
N VAL A 447 11.01 -22.50 -0.40
CA VAL A 447 12.25 -22.91 -1.05
C VAL A 447 12.17 -22.77 -2.56
N ARG A 448 13.32 -22.52 -3.17
CA ARG A 448 13.53 -22.81 -4.60
C ARG A 448 14.10 -24.21 -4.71
N ASP A 449 13.35 -25.13 -5.29
CA ASP A 449 13.75 -26.53 -5.38
C ASP A 449 14.78 -26.79 -6.49
N GLY A 450 15.22 -28.06 -6.61
CA GLY A 450 16.16 -28.51 -7.65
C GLY A 450 15.66 -28.35 -9.09
N SER A 451 14.39 -28.02 -9.30
CA SER A 451 13.79 -27.71 -10.60
C SER A 451 13.43 -26.22 -10.75
N ASP A 452 13.98 -25.37 -9.87
CA ASP A 452 13.80 -23.92 -9.82
C ASP A 452 12.38 -23.43 -9.48
N ASN A 453 11.49 -24.32 -9.04
CA ASN A 453 10.14 -23.94 -8.63
C ASN A 453 10.12 -23.40 -7.20
N LEU A 454 9.27 -22.40 -6.95
CA LEU A 454 8.87 -22.05 -5.59
C LEU A 454 8.00 -23.17 -5.01
N LYS A 455 8.42 -23.69 -3.86
CA LYS A 455 7.66 -24.68 -3.09
C LYS A 455 7.59 -24.24 -1.63
N LEU A 456 6.37 -24.18 -1.10
CA LEU A 456 6.11 -24.01 0.31
C LEU A 456 5.93 -25.39 0.93
N ILE A 457 6.59 -25.68 2.04
CA ILE A 457 6.48 -26.96 2.76
C ILE A 457 6.11 -26.67 4.20
N LEU A 458 5.02 -27.25 4.67
CA LEU A 458 4.57 -27.16 6.06
C LEU A 458 5.15 -28.30 6.88
N TRP A 459 5.74 -27.96 8.02
CA TRP A 459 6.37 -28.90 8.94
C TRP A 459 5.72 -28.83 10.31
N ARG A 460 5.45 -30.00 10.87
CA ARG A 460 5.21 -30.15 12.31
C ARG A 460 6.55 -30.42 12.99
N VAL A 461 6.90 -29.57 13.95
CA VAL A 461 8.16 -29.65 14.70
C VAL A 461 7.88 -29.91 16.17
N THR A 462 8.41 -31.01 16.69
CA THR A 462 8.34 -31.37 18.11
C THR A 462 9.75 -31.62 18.65
N ASP A 463 9.85 -31.87 19.94
CA ASP A 463 11.09 -32.32 20.59
C ASP A 463 11.52 -33.73 20.17
N GLN A 464 10.66 -34.50 19.49
CA GLN A 464 10.95 -35.87 19.07
C GLN A 464 10.98 -36.06 17.55
N SER A 465 10.39 -35.16 16.78
CA SER A 465 10.22 -35.35 15.34
C SER A 465 10.11 -34.05 14.54
N VAL A 466 10.51 -34.15 13.27
CA VAL A 466 10.24 -33.17 12.22
C VAL A 466 9.48 -33.89 11.11
N GLN A 467 8.19 -33.57 10.99
CA GLN A 467 7.29 -34.24 10.05
C GLN A 467 6.83 -33.27 8.96
N ARG A 468 7.06 -33.63 7.70
CA ARG A 468 6.43 -32.95 6.55
C ARG A 468 4.93 -33.24 6.52
N LEU A 469 4.10 -32.20 6.57
CA LEU A 469 2.63 -32.33 6.54
C LEU A 469 2.05 -32.21 5.12
N GLY A 470 2.66 -31.37 4.30
CA GLY A 470 2.22 -31.11 2.92
C GLY A 470 3.04 -30.00 2.28
N ASP A 471 2.79 -29.76 1.00
CA ASP A 471 3.43 -28.70 0.24
C ASP A 471 2.51 -28.08 -0.81
N SER A 472 2.92 -26.93 -1.35
CA SER A 472 2.16 -26.18 -2.38
C SER A 472 2.20 -26.81 -3.77
N GLY A 473 2.95 -27.90 -4.00
CA GLY A 473 3.33 -28.33 -5.34
C GLY A 473 4.05 -27.22 -6.09
N ASN A 474 3.83 -27.15 -7.41
CA ASN A 474 4.46 -26.17 -8.31
C ASN A 474 3.54 -24.99 -8.65
N GLN A 475 2.58 -24.66 -7.77
CA GLN A 475 1.54 -23.64 -8.01
C GLN A 475 2.09 -22.23 -8.33
N ALA A 476 3.35 -21.92 -7.98
CA ALA A 476 3.98 -20.63 -8.23
C ALA A 476 5.05 -20.61 -9.34
N GLY A 477 5.37 -21.77 -9.93
CA GLY A 477 6.38 -21.89 -10.98
C GLY A 477 7.77 -21.40 -10.57
N ASN A 478 8.58 -20.98 -11.56
CA ASN A 478 9.97 -20.58 -11.35
C ASN A 478 10.09 -19.27 -10.56
N SER A 479 11.01 -19.24 -9.60
CA SER A 479 11.23 -18.09 -8.71
C SER A 479 12.65 -18.07 -8.16
N ARG A 480 13.18 -16.91 -7.78
CA ARG A 480 14.47 -16.75 -7.09
C ARG A 480 14.39 -15.67 -6.01
N LEU A 481 15.37 -15.62 -5.10
CA LEU A 481 15.38 -14.70 -3.95
C LEU A 481 14.10 -14.86 -3.11
N VAL A 482 13.89 -16.08 -2.62
CA VAL A 482 12.65 -16.46 -1.93
C VAL A 482 12.66 -15.90 -0.52
N LYS A 483 11.60 -15.19 -0.16
CA LYS A 483 11.30 -14.77 1.21
C LYS A 483 9.89 -15.16 1.60
N VAL A 484 9.64 -15.44 2.88
CA VAL A 484 8.31 -15.79 3.38
C VAL A 484 8.01 -15.09 4.71
N PHE A 485 6.78 -14.61 4.80
CA PHE A 485 6.26 -13.91 5.97
C PHE A 485 4.84 -14.40 6.25
N MET A 486 4.50 -14.55 7.54
CA MET A 486 3.11 -14.75 7.96
C MET A 486 2.49 -13.41 8.29
N ASP A 487 1.49 -13.03 7.52
CA ASP A 487 0.67 -11.84 7.75
C ASP A 487 -0.12 -11.95 9.07
N PRO A 488 -0.40 -10.84 9.78
CA PRO A 488 -1.18 -10.88 11.02
C PRO A 488 -2.57 -11.52 10.89
N SER A 489 -3.16 -11.57 9.69
CA SER A 489 -4.42 -12.29 9.41
C SER A 489 -4.26 -13.82 9.30
N GLY A 490 -3.04 -14.34 9.35
CA GLY A 490 -2.72 -15.77 9.21
C GLY A 490 -2.47 -16.23 7.78
N VAL A 491 -2.47 -15.33 6.79
CA VAL A 491 -2.11 -15.62 5.40
C VAL A 491 -0.58 -15.67 5.27
N ALA A 492 -0.05 -16.70 4.60
CA ALA A 492 1.37 -16.72 4.27
C ALA A 492 1.60 -15.91 2.99
N VAL A 493 2.64 -15.07 2.98
CA VAL A 493 3.03 -14.26 1.83
C VAL A 493 4.45 -14.60 1.45
N THR A 494 4.66 -15.02 0.19
CA THR A 494 6.00 -15.19 -0.36
C THR A 494 6.35 -14.01 -1.26
N ALA A 495 7.53 -13.42 -1.04
CA ALA A 495 8.12 -12.44 -1.93
C ALA A 495 9.20 -13.12 -2.78
N VAL A 496 9.02 -13.10 -4.10
CA VAL A 496 9.92 -13.76 -5.05
C VAL A 496 10.29 -12.84 -6.19
N LYS A 497 11.51 -12.99 -6.69
CA LYS A 497 11.92 -12.44 -7.97
C LYS A 497 11.54 -13.44 -9.07
N THR A 498 10.74 -13.01 -10.03
CA THR A 498 10.27 -13.83 -11.14
C THR A 498 11.38 -14.05 -12.17
N ALA A 499 11.09 -14.81 -13.23
CA ALA A 499 11.98 -14.96 -14.39
C ALA A 499 12.16 -13.67 -15.20
N SER A 500 11.22 -12.71 -15.10
CA SER A 500 11.30 -11.39 -15.74
C SER A 500 11.91 -10.32 -14.84
N ASP A 501 12.59 -10.74 -13.76
CA ASP A 501 13.30 -9.87 -12.82
C ASP A 501 12.47 -8.93 -11.97
N THR A 502 11.16 -9.14 -11.97
CA THR A 502 10.19 -8.40 -11.17
C THR A 502 9.96 -9.03 -9.81
N LEU A 503 9.66 -8.20 -8.81
CA LEU A 503 9.16 -8.69 -7.53
C LEU A 503 7.67 -9.05 -7.66
N LYS A 504 7.33 -10.26 -7.22
CA LYS A 504 5.96 -10.75 -7.09
C LYS A 504 5.71 -11.23 -5.66
N LEU A 505 4.61 -10.75 -5.09
CA LEU A 505 4.07 -11.24 -3.83
C LEU A 505 2.98 -12.25 -4.14
N ILE A 506 3.04 -13.43 -3.53
CA ILE A 506 2.04 -14.49 -3.70
C ILE A 506 1.47 -14.82 -2.32
N THR A 507 0.16 -14.86 -2.21
CA THR A 507 -0.55 -15.16 -0.97
C THR A 507 -1.02 -16.60 -0.94
N TRP A 508 -0.97 -17.19 0.25
CA TRP A 508 -1.24 -18.60 0.46
C TRP A 508 -2.08 -18.80 1.71
N ARG A 509 -3.11 -19.62 1.58
CA ARG A 509 -3.80 -20.21 2.72
C ARG A 509 -3.05 -21.46 3.14
N VAL A 510 -2.57 -21.47 4.39
CA VAL A 510 -1.85 -22.60 4.98
C VAL A 510 -2.71 -23.17 6.10
N GLN A 511 -3.12 -24.43 5.98
CA GLN A 511 -3.93 -25.11 6.99
C GLN A 511 -3.08 -26.08 7.82
N PRO A 512 -3.37 -26.26 9.12
CA PRO A 512 -2.68 -27.25 9.97
C PRO A 512 -2.76 -28.70 9.48
N SER A 513 -3.68 -29.01 8.56
CA SER A 513 -3.81 -30.30 7.87
C SER A 513 -2.67 -30.59 6.90
N GLY A 514 -1.87 -29.58 6.51
CA GLY A 514 -0.88 -29.69 5.44
C GLY A 514 -1.34 -29.13 4.09
N MET A 515 -2.61 -28.74 3.97
CA MET A 515 -3.13 -28.10 2.75
C MET A 515 -2.54 -26.70 2.58
N ILE A 516 -1.93 -26.45 1.43
CA ILE A 516 -1.41 -25.14 1.02
C ILE A 516 -2.03 -24.75 -0.31
N GLN A 517 -2.82 -23.67 -0.30
CA GLN A 517 -3.56 -23.18 -1.46
C GLN A 517 -3.11 -21.77 -1.82
N ARG A 518 -2.75 -21.54 -3.08
CA ARG A 518 -2.53 -20.19 -3.63
C ARG A 518 -3.85 -19.42 -3.66
N LEU A 519 -3.85 -18.19 -3.15
CA LEU A 519 -5.04 -17.32 -3.12
C LEU A 519 -4.99 -16.29 -4.24
N GLY A 520 -3.92 -15.48 -4.28
CA GLY A 520 -3.72 -14.45 -5.28
C GLY A 520 -2.26 -14.00 -5.35
N ASP A 521 -2.00 -12.94 -6.11
CA ASP A 521 -0.68 -12.34 -6.22
C ASP A 521 -0.74 -10.84 -6.53
N SER A 522 0.42 -10.19 -6.49
CA SER A 522 0.58 -8.75 -6.79
C SER A 522 0.74 -8.44 -8.29
N GLY A 523 0.68 -9.44 -9.16
CA GLY A 523 1.13 -9.31 -10.55
C GLY A 523 2.56 -8.76 -10.61
N GLU A 524 2.76 -7.79 -11.49
CA GLU A 524 4.04 -7.12 -11.76
C GLU A 524 4.12 -5.72 -11.12
N LEU A 525 3.26 -5.42 -10.14
CA LEU A 525 3.07 -4.06 -9.57
C LEU A 525 4.32 -3.47 -8.89
N ALA A 526 5.29 -4.30 -8.51
CA ALA A 526 6.54 -3.86 -7.87
C ALA A 526 7.60 -3.38 -8.89
N GLY A 527 7.51 -3.83 -10.14
CA GLY A 527 8.57 -3.64 -11.15
C GLY A 527 9.83 -4.48 -10.87
N ASN A 528 10.90 -4.17 -11.61
CA ASN A 528 12.18 -4.87 -11.57
C ASN A 528 12.96 -4.64 -10.27
N THR A 529 13.59 -5.69 -9.75
CA THR A 529 14.32 -5.64 -8.46
C THR A 529 15.64 -6.41 -8.50
N ASN A 530 16.65 -5.92 -7.79
CA ASN A 530 17.95 -6.59 -7.59
C ASN A 530 18.04 -7.32 -6.25
N GLY A 531 17.15 -7.03 -5.31
CA GLY A 531 17.06 -7.70 -4.02
C GLY A 531 15.87 -7.20 -3.24
N HIS A 532 15.32 -8.05 -2.37
CA HIS A 532 14.15 -7.68 -1.58
C HIS A 532 14.10 -8.42 -0.24
N ASP A 533 13.32 -7.85 0.66
CA ASP A 533 12.87 -8.47 1.90
C ASP A 533 11.39 -8.14 2.12
N VAL A 534 10.72 -8.89 3.00
CA VAL A 534 9.27 -8.77 3.24
C VAL A 534 8.95 -8.88 4.74
N GLY A 535 7.99 -8.08 5.20
CA GLY A 535 7.59 -8.06 6.60
C GLY A 535 6.31 -7.26 6.84
N ALA A 536 5.93 -7.11 8.10
CA ALA A 536 4.77 -6.32 8.48
C ALA A 536 5.07 -4.81 8.52
N ALA A 537 4.07 -4.01 8.17
CA ALA A 537 3.97 -2.59 8.47
C ALA A 537 3.22 -2.37 9.81
N PRO A 538 3.40 -1.21 10.45
CA PRO A 538 2.74 -0.86 11.72
C PRO A 538 1.22 -0.96 11.74
N ASP A 539 0.56 -0.63 10.64
CA ASP A 539 -0.89 -0.59 10.49
C ASP A 539 -1.50 -1.96 10.14
N GLY A 540 -0.73 -3.04 10.30
CA GLY A 540 -1.14 -4.40 9.98
C GLY A 540 -1.06 -4.75 8.50
N ARG A 541 -0.61 -3.83 7.64
CA ARG A 541 -0.31 -4.10 6.24
C ARG A 541 1.01 -4.84 6.06
N LEU A 542 1.33 -5.13 4.81
CA LEU A 542 2.60 -5.71 4.41
C LEU A 542 3.54 -4.62 3.88
N ALA A 543 4.84 -4.76 4.15
CA ALA A 543 5.90 -3.94 3.60
C ALA A 543 6.95 -4.81 2.89
N THR A 544 7.54 -4.28 1.81
CA THR A 544 8.74 -4.83 1.19
C THR A 544 9.81 -3.77 1.05
N SER A 545 11.03 -4.07 1.45
CA SER A 545 12.21 -3.27 1.11
C SER A 545 12.82 -3.85 -0.16
N VAL A 546 13.04 -3.01 -1.16
CA VAL A 546 13.40 -3.41 -2.52
C VAL A 546 14.62 -2.60 -2.96
N ILE A 547 15.61 -3.27 -3.52
CA ILE A 547 16.65 -2.63 -4.32
C ILE A 547 16.17 -2.59 -5.76
N THR A 548 15.98 -1.40 -6.31
CA THR A 548 15.55 -1.21 -7.71
C THR A 548 16.63 -1.70 -8.69
N GLU A 549 16.29 -1.77 -9.96
CA GLU A 549 17.25 -2.02 -11.03
C GLU A 549 18.39 -0.99 -11.06
N ALA A 550 18.09 0.27 -10.71
CA ALA A 550 19.07 1.35 -10.58
C ALA A 550 19.95 1.25 -9.31
N GLY A 551 19.72 0.26 -8.45
CA GLY A 551 20.49 0.06 -7.22
C GLY A 551 20.09 0.95 -6.05
N THR A 552 18.91 1.58 -6.11
CA THR A 552 18.36 2.41 -5.04
C THR A 552 17.45 1.61 -4.11
N LEU A 553 17.41 1.97 -2.82
CA LEU A 553 16.43 1.39 -1.89
C LEU A 553 15.09 2.10 -2.01
N LYS A 554 14.04 1.28 -2.04
CA LYS A 554 12.63 1.65 -2.10
C LYS A 554 11.85 0.77 -1.12
N VAL A 555 10.88 1.34 -0.41
CA VAL A 555 10.00 0.61 0.51
C VAL A 555 8.58 0.72 0.01
N ILE A 556 7.97 -0.42 -0.29
CA ILE A 556 6.61 -0.50 -0.84
C ILE A 556 5.68 -1.05 0.22
N LEU A 557 4.56 -0.36 0.45
CA LEU A 557 3.44 -0.84 1.25
C LEU A 557 2.44 -1.56 0.37
N TRP A 558 1.91 -2.65 0.90
CA TRP A 558 1.00 -3.54 0.21
C TRP A 558 -0.22 -3.81 1.06
N GLN A 559 -1.37 -3.93 0.41
CA GLN A 559 -2.59 -4.40 1.02
C GLN A 559 -2.95 -5.78 0.48
N VAL A 560 -3.32 -6.69 1.37
CA VAL A 560 -3.85 -8.00 1.01
C VAL A 560 -5.36 -7.95 1.15
N ALA A 561 -6.08 -8.17 0.05
CA ALA A 561 -7.54 -8.28 0.05
C ALA A 561 -8.00 -9.64 0.62
N GLY A 562 -9.28 -9.75 0.99
CA GLY A 562 -9.83 -10.98 1.60
C GLY A 562 -9.81 -12.21 0.70
N ASP A 563 -9.74 -12.01 -0.62
CA ASP A 563 -9.56 -13.04 -1.64
C ASP A 563 -8.08 -13.39 -1.89
N GLY A 564 -7.15 -12.68 -1.25
CA GLY A 564 -5.70 -12.86 -1.36
C GLY A 564 -5.04 -12.02 -2.45
N VAL A 565 -5.76 -11.18 -3.20
CA VAL A 565 -5.14 -10.26 -4.17
C VAL A 565 -4.26 -9.25 -3.40
N VAL A 566 -3.06 -9.01 -3.90
CA VAL A 566 -2.11 -8.08 -3.28
C VAL A 566 -2.02 -6.81 -4.12
N THR A 567 -2.23 -5.67 -3.49
CA THR A 567 -2.29 -4.38 -4.16
C THR A 567 -1.25 -3.43 -3.60
N ARG A 568 -0.67 -2.61 -4.47
CA ARG A 568 0.31 -1.62 -4.04
C ARG A 568 -0.44 -0.44 -3.44
N TRP A 569 -0.13 -0.14 -2.17
CA TRP A 569 -0.84 0.87 -1.39
C TRP A 569 -0.08 2.20 -1.33
N GLY A 570 1.23 2.13 -1.16
CA GLY A 570 2.06 3.31 -1.01
C GLY A 570 3.53 2.95 -1.17
N ASP A 571 4.38 3.95 -1.26
CA ASP A 571 5.80 3.75 -1.55
C ASP A 571 6.65 4.93 -1.11
N SER A 572 7.93 4.66 -0.84
CA SER A 572 8.92 5.63 -0.44
C SER A 572 9.66 6.32 -1.59
N ASP A 573 9.38 5.97 -2.84
CA ASP A 573 10.24 6.30 -3.99
C ASP A 573 11.72 5.92 -3.71
N ASP A 574 12.68 6.65 -4.28
CA ASP A 574 14.12 6.38 -4.15
C ASP A 574 14.80 7.14 -2.99
N LEU A 575 14.02 7.52 -1.96
CA LEU A 575 14.45 8.43 -0.88
C LEU A 575 15.63 7.93 -0.02
N ALA A 576 16.03 6.66 -0.15
CA ALA A 576 17.16 6.08 0.57
C ALA A 576 18.48 6.07 -0.23
N GLY A 577 18.45 6.39 -1.53
CA GLY A 577 19.63 6.37 -2.39
C GLY A 577 20.20 4.97 -2.61
N ALA A 578 21.45 4.91 -3.10
CA ALA A 578 22.11 3.67 -3.49
C ALA A 578 22.37 2.72 -2.31
N ALA A 579 21.90 1.48 -2.43
CA ALA A 579 21.94 0.49 -1.36
C ALA A 579 21.93 -0.95 -1.86
N THR A 580 22.37 -1.86 -1.00
CA THR A 580 22.33 -3.32 -1.20
C THR A 580 21.94 -4.02 0.10
N LEU A 581 21.63 -5.32 0.02
CA LEU A 581 21.32 -6.18 1.18
C LEU A 581 20.19 -5.61 2.07
N PRO A 582 18.99 -5.39 1.53
CA PRO A 582 17.89 -4.89 2.33
C PRO A 582 17.44 -5.94 3.36
N ALA A 583 17.23 -5.49 4.59
CA ALA A 583 16.63 -6.27 5.67
C ALA A 583 15.56 -5.44 6.37
N LEU A 584 14.32 -5.95 6.36
CA LEU A 584 13.19 -5.32 7.02
C LEU A 584 13.15 -5.69 8.50
N VAL A 585 13.06 -4.68 9.36
CA VAL A 585 12.83 -4.88 10.79
C VAL A 585 11.32 -4.81 11.04
N LYS A 586 10.73 -5.95 11.41
CA LYS A 586 9.31 -6.07 11.78
C LYS A 586 8.92 -4.99 12.81
N PRO A 587 7.68 -4.49 12.79
CA PRO A 587 7.37 -3.08 13.04
C PRO A 587 7.78 -2.61 14.44
N GLN A 588 8.26 -1.37 14.51
CA GLN A 588 8.64 -0.67 15.73
C GLN A 588 7.74 0.53 15.93
N GLY A 589 6.75 0.38 16.82
CA GLY A 589 5.73 1.41 17.00
C GLY A 589 5.02 1.71 15.68
N GLN A 590 5.04 2.97 15.26
CA GLN A 590 4.37 3.50 14.06
C GLN A 590 5.27 3.58 12.81
N ASN A 591 6.51 3.09 12.87
CA ASN A 591 7.47 3.21 11.76
C ASN A 591 7.85 1.86 11.15
N VAL A 592 8.12 1.87 9.84
CA VAL A 592 8.86 0.80 9.16
C VAL A 592 10.35 1.11 9.26
N LEU A 593 11.17 0.10 9.54
CA LEU A 593 12.63 0.26 9.67
C LEU A 593 13.34 -0.71 8.73
N THR A 594 14.27 -0.18 7.94
CA THR A 594 15.08 -0.98 7.01
C THR A 594 16.56 -0.83 7.33
N ALA A 595 17.26 -1.96 7.46
CA ALA A 595 18.72 -1.99 7.48
C ALA A 595 19.24 -2.27 6.07
N VAL A 596 20.25 -1.50 5.64
CA VAL A 596 20.88 -1.66 4.33
C VAL A 596 22.39 -1.49 4.41
N ARG A 597 23.08 -2.05 3.41
CA ARG A 597 24.47 -1.74 3.11
C ARG A 597 24.51 -0.60 2.08
N THR A 598 25.13 0.52 2.45
CA THR A 598 25.34 1.66 1.55
C THR A 598 26.35 1.34 0.45
N ALA A 599 26.45 2.21 -0.56
CA ALA A 599 27.50 2.13 -1.59
C ALA A 599 28.94 2.14 -1.00
N SER A 600 29.15 2.84 0.12
CA SER A 600 30.41 2.83 0.88
C SER A 600 30.63 1.56 1.73
N SER A 601 29.77 0.55 1.58
CA SER A 601 29.80 -0.71 2.32
C SER A 601 29.56 -0.58 3.82
N THR A 602 28.92 0.50 4.27
CA THR A 602 28.57 0.70 5.68
C THR A 602 27.12 0.31 5.95
N LEU A 603 26.80 -0.09 7.19
CA LEU A 603 25.40 -0.31 7.60
C LEU A 603 24.71 1.03 7.88
N ARG A 604 23.51 1.19 7.31
CA ARG A 604 22.59 2.28 7.61
C ARG A 604 21.21 1.71 7.93
N LEU A 605 20.62 2.17 9.02
CA LEU A 605 19.22 1.92 9.36
C LEU A 605 18.41 3.16 9.00
N ILE A 606 17.31 2.98 8.27
CA ILE A 606 16.46 4.06 7.78
C ILE A 606 15.05 3.84 8.29
N THR A 607 14.48 4.87 8.90
CA THR A 607 13.09 4.86 9.40
C THR A 607 12.16 5.49 8.37
N TRP A 608 11.00 4.88 8.21
CA TRP A 608 9.96 5.30 7.29
C TRP A 608 8.64 5.47 8.05
N GLY A 609 7.96 6.58 7.80
CA GLY A 609 6.62 6.84 8.32
C GLY A 609 5.62 6.97 7.18
N THR A 610 4.39 6.53 7.40
CA THR A 610 3.24 6.82 6.53
C THR A 610 2.65 8.19 6.79
#